data_AF-A0A935DLQ1-F1
#
_entry.id   AF-A0A935DLQ1-F1
#
_cell.length_a   1.000
_cell.length_b   1.000
_cell.length_c   1.000
_cell.angle_alpha   90.00
_cell.angle_beta   90.00
_cell.angle_gamma   90.00
#
_symmetry.space_group_name_H-M   'P 1'
#
loop_
_entity.id
_entity.type
_entity.pdbx_description
1 polymer ?
#
loop_
_entity_poly.entity_id
_entity_poly.type
_entity_poly.pdbx_seq_one_letter_code
_entity_poly.pdbx_strand_id
1 'polypeptide(L)'
;MDHSSLALREHQPLEFTEAQRRLIRDAYANGASDEEFAVLMEIARARRLNPLLRQIHFVSRWDGEKHRPVWAAQVSIDGLRAIAERTGLYAGQDEPEFVENPDGTIKLCRVRVWRRDWPRPAVGLAYWAEYCQMARDRTTGKSRPTAMWARMPHVMLAKCAESLALRKAFPEDMSGLYTSEEMGNAPGQAPPPPPPQVVSAAPQPTVVQRVETRVEERVSVPGNSATLGPLRVVARVPPNAWLDYLG
;
A
#
# COMPACT_ATOMS: atom_id res chain seq x y z
N MET A 1 -9.93 -20.14 -31.06
CA MET A 1 -9.79 -20.32 -29.60
C MET A 1 -10.79 -19.39 -28.95
N ASP A 2 -11.56 -19.96 -28.04
CA ASP A 2 -12.84 -19.48 -27.55
C ASP A 2 -12.78 -18.08 -26.92
N HIS A 3 -13.60 -17.14 -27.43
CA HIS A 3 -13.87 -15.85 -26.81
C HIS A 3 -14.88 -16.05 -25.66
N SER A 4 -14.51 -16.87 -24.68
CA SER A 4 -15.36 -17.18 -23.54
C SER A 4 -15.32 -16.06 -22.51
N SER A 5 -16.36 -15.22 -22.56
CA SER A 5 -16.91 -14.40 -21.48
C SER A 5 -15.92 -13.84 -20.44
N LEU A 6 -15.40 -12.63 -20.70
CA LEU A 6 -15.15 -11.68 -19.62
C LEU A 6 -16.52 -11.30 -19.05
N ALA A 7 -17.00 -12.11 -18.10
CA ALA A 7 -18.10 -11.70 -17.23
C ALA A 7 -17.63 -10.40 -16.57
N LEU A 8 -18.23 -9.27 -16.98
CA LEU A 8 -18.26 -8.06 -16.16
C LEU A 8 -18.77 -8.52 -14.81
N ARG A 9 -17.88 -8.72 -13.84
CA ARG A 9 -18.30 -9.01 -12.47
C ARG A 9 -19.16 -7.83 -12.08
N GLU A 10 -20.47 -8.05 -11.98
CA GLU A 10 -21.40 -7.06 -11.45
C GLU A 10 -20.97 -6.80 -9.99
N HIS A 11 -20.12 -5.80 -9.84
CA HIS A 11 -19.55 -5.46 -8.56
C HIS A 11 -20.61 -4.66 -7.80
N GLN A 12 -21.25 -5.35 -6.84
CA GLN A 12 -22.24 -4.79 -5.94
C GLN A 12 -21.75 -3.44 -5.37
N PRO A 13 -22.63 -2.43 -5.24
CA PRO A 13 -22.28 -1.17 -4.61
C PRO A 13 -21.70 -1.41 -3.21
N LEU A 14 -20.64 -0.68 -2.85
CA LEU A 14 -20.11 -0.73 -1.50
C LEU A 14 -21.11 -0.05 -0.55
N GLU A 15 -21.88 -0.84 0.17
CA GLU A 15 -22.84 -0.35 1.17
C GLU A 15 -22.28 -0.48 2.58
N PHE A 16 -22.50 0.56 3.38
CA PHE A 16 -22.14 0.59 4.79
C PHE A 16 -23.40 0.59 5.63
N THR A 17 -23.44 -0.30 6.63
CA THR A 17 -24.52 -0.29 7.62
C THR A 17 -24.51 1.01 8.41
N GLU A 18 -25.64 1.35 9.01
CA GLU A 18 -25.76 2.54 9.84
C GLU A 18 -24.74 2.56 11.01
N ALA A 19 -24.46 1.39 11.60
CA ALA A 19 -23.41 1.26 12.61
C ALA A 19 -22.01 1.53 12.04
N GLN A 20 -21.70 1.05 10.84
CA GLN A 20 -20.42 1.32 10.17
C GLN A 20 -20.29 2.79 9.78
N ARG A 21 -21.37 3.44 9.32
CA ARG A 21 -21.39 4.87 9.01
C ARG A 21 -21.05 5.70 10.23
N ARG A 22 -21.66 5.42 11.38
CA ARG A 22 -21.31 6.07 12.66
C ARG A 22 -19.85 5.86 13.04
N LEU A 23 -19.36 4.62 12.95
CA LEU A 23 -17.95 4.32 13.23
C LEU A 23 -17.00 5.10 12.31
N ILE A 24 -17.29 5.15 11.00
CA ILE A 24 -16.49 5.90 10.04
C ILE A 24 -16.50 7.39 10.38
N ARG A 25 -17.66 7.94 10.74
CA ARG A 25 -17.80 9.34 11.12
C ARG A 25 -16.96 9.67 12.35
N ASP A 26 -17.13 8.90 13.42
CA ASP A 26 -16.47 9.17 14.70
C ASP A 26 -14.94 9.01 14.59
N ALA A 27 -14.48 8.01 13.83
CA ALA A 27 -13.06 7.71 13.70
C ALA A 27 -12.32 8.61 12.70
N TYR A 28 -12.97 9.03 11.60
CA TYR A 28 -12.28 9.65 10.46
C TYR A 28 -12.85 11.00 10.01
N ALA A 29 -14.05 11.37 10.44
CA ALA A 29 -14.72 12.61 10.03
C ALA A 29 -15.26 13.42 11.23
N ASN A 30 -14.59 13.33 12.39
CA ASN A 30 -15.00 14.04 13.58
C ASN A 30 -14.92 15.57 13.36
N GLY A 31 -16.05 16.25 13.48
CA GLY A 31 -16.18 17.69 13.20
C GLY A 31 -16.60 18.03 11.77
N ALA A 32 -16.87 17.05 10.91
CA ALA A 32 -17.56 17.27 9.64
C ALA A 32 -19.07 17.49 9.86
N SER A 33 -19.66 18.39 9.07
CA SER A 33 -21.13 18.51 9.02
C SER A 33 -21.78 17.24 8.45
N ASP A 34 -23.09 17.09 8.64
CA ASP A 34 -23.84 15.95 8.07
C ASP A 34 -23.76 15.96 6.54
N GLU A 35 -23.82 17.14 5.93
CA GLU A 35 -23.71 17.31 4.47
C GLU A 35 -22.30 17.00 3.97
N GLU A 36 -21.25 17.46 4.66
CA GLU A 36 -19.87 17.14 4.31
C GLU A 36 -19.62 15.64 4.41
N PHE A 37 -20.07 15.01 5.50
CA PHE A 37 -19.95 13.58 5.69
C PHE A 37 -20.72 12.79 4.62
N ALA A 38 -21.92 13.24 4.24
CA ALA A 38 -22.69 12.62 3.17
C ALA A 38 -21.94 12.67 1.83
N VAL A 39 -21.33 13.82 1.48
CA VAL A 39 -20.51 13.94 0.26
C VAL A 39 -19.34 12.97 0.28
N LEU A 40 -18.62 12.87 1.40
CA LEU A 40 -17.49 11.94 1.56
C LEU A 40 -17.91 10.48 1.39
N MET A 41 -19.07 10.10 1.96
CA MET A 41 -19.63 8.75 1.83
C MET A 41 -20.12 8.45 0.41
N GLU A 42 -20.68 9.44 -0.31
CA GLU A 42 -21.05 9.28 -1.71
C GLU A 42 -19.84 9.09 -2.62
N ILE A 43 -18.73 9.80 -2.36
CA ILE A 43 -17.47 9.58 -3.09
C ILE A 43 -16.95 8.15 -2.83
N ALA A 44 -16.93 7.73 -1.57
CA ALA A 44 -16.51 6.38 -1.19
C ALA A 44 -17.39 5.31 -1.85
N ARG A 45 -18.71 5.50 -1.90
CA ARG A 45 -19.66 4.60 -2.56
C ARG A 45 -19.45 4.55 -4.07
N ALA A 46 -19.41 5.71 -4.73
CA ALA A 46 -19.28 5.83 -6.19
C ALA A 46 -17.99 5.21 -6.72
N ARG A 47 -16.88 5.35 -5.98
CA ARG A 47 -15.58 4.77 -6.34
C ARG A 47 -15.32 3.40 -5.70
N ARG A 48 -16.29 2.88 -4.94
CA ARG A 48 -16.20 1.65 -4.14
C ARG A 48 -14.93 1.62 -3.27
N LEU A 49 -14.57 2.75 -2.64
CA LEU A 49 -13.41 2.86 -1.75
C LEU A 49 -13.86 2.68 -0.31
N ASN A 50 -13.12 1.88 0.45
CA ASN A 50 -13.44 1.62 1.85
C ASN A 50 -12.56 2.45 2.81
N PRO A 51 -13.14 3.39 3.58
CA PRO A 51 -12.40 4.16 4.59
C PRO A 51 -11.78 3.28 5.69
N LEU A 52 -12.46 2.18 6.07
CA LEU A 52 -11.98 1.24 7.10
C LEU A 52 -10.74 0.47 6.65
N LEU A 53 -10.60 0.25 5.34
CA LEU A 53 -9.42 -0.37 4.73
C LEU A 53 -8.37 0.65 4.32
N ARG A 54 -8.54 1.93 4.70
CA ARG A 54 -7.63 3.04 4.35
C ARG A 54 -7.43 3.20 2.85
N GLN A 55 -8.44 2.87 2.05
CA GLN A 55 -8.43 3.14 0.61
C GLN A 55 -8.77 4.60 0.29
N ILE A 56 -9.46 5.27 1.21
CA ILE A 56 -9.80 6.68 1.14
C ILE A 56 -9.69 7.28 2.55
N HIS A 57 -9.20 8.52 2.61
CA HIS A 57 -9.02 9.28 3.83
C HIS A 57 -9.87 10.54 3.75
N PHE A 58 -10.48 10.91 4.87
CA PHE A 58 -11.17 12.18 5.01
C PHE A 58 -10.27 13.08 5.82
N VAL A 59 -9.93 14.24 5.24
CA VAL A 59 -8.94 15.13 5.83
C VAL A 59 -9.50 16.55 5.82
N SER A 60 -9.54 17.16 6.99
CA SER A 60 -9.88 18.57 7.14
C SER A 60 -8.67 19.45 6.88
N ARG A 61 -8.81 20.45 6.00
CA ARG A 61 -7.75 21.36 5.57
C ARG A 61 -8.23 22.80 5.74
N TRP A 62 -7.35 23.72 6.14
CA TRP A 62 -7.69 25.13 6.15
C TRP A 62 -7.85 25.64 4.72
N ASP A 63 -9.04 26.15 4.39
CA ASP A 63 -9.33 26.83 3.14
C ASP A 63 -9.13 28.34 3.34
N GLY A 64 -8.18 28.92 2.62
CA GLY A 64 -7.82 30.32 2.73
C GLY A 64 -8.87 31.28 2.14
N GLU A 65 -9.66 30.82 1.16
CA GLU A 65 -10.71 31.64 0.52
C GLU A 65 -11.97 31.64 1.38
N LYS A 66 -12.35 30.48 1.93
CA LYS A 66 -13.53 30.35 2.79
C LYS A 66 -13.25 30.68 4.25
N HIS A 67 -11.98 30.94 4.60
CA HIS A 67 -11.51 31.22 5.95
C HIS A 67 -12.01 30.21 7.01
N ARG A 68 -12.09 28.93 6.63
CA ARG A 68 -12.57 27.86 7.51
C ARG A 68 -11.93 26.51 7.15
N PRO A 69 -11.87 25.55 8.09
CA PRO A 69 -11.55 24.17 7.74
C PRO A 69 -12.62 23.61 6.78
N VAL A 70 -12.16 22.94 5.72
CA VAL A 70 -13.00 22.24 4.75
C VAL A 70 -12.56 20.79 4.70
N TRP A 71 -13.54 19.89 4.72
CA TRP A 71 -13.30 18.46 4.55
C TRP A 71 -13.09 18.09 3.09
N ALA A 72 -12.06 17.31 2.82
CA ALA A 72 -11.78 16.76 1.50
C ALA A 72 -11.51 15.26 1.58
N ALA A 73 -12.00 14.53 0.58
CA ALA A 73 -11.64 13.14 0.35
C ALA A 73 -10.27 13.06 -0.35
N GLN A 74 -9.40 12.19 0.14
CA GLN A 74 -8.09 11.92 -0.45
C GLN A 74 -7.95 10.41 -0.62
N VAL A 75 -7.63 9.97 -1.84
CA VAL A 75 -7.49 8.54 -2.12
C VAL A 75 -6.07 8.10 -1.78
N SER A 76 -5.92 6.94 -1.14
CA SER A 76 -4.60 6.38 -0.88
C SER A 76 -4.08 5.65 -2.12
N ILE A 77 -2.78 5.38 -2.16
CA ILE A 77 -2.20 4.57 -3.24
C ILE A 77 -2.87 3.17 -3.32
N ASP A 78 -3.21 2.59 -2.17
CA ASP A 78 -3.92 1.31 -2.11
C ASP A 78 -5.35 1.42 -2.63
N GLY A 79 -6.00 2.57 -2.45
CA GLY A 79 -7.27 2.89 -3.09
C GLY A 79 -7.17 2.93 -4.61
N LEU A 80 -6.12 3.58 -5.16
CA LEU A 80 -5.89 3.60 -6.61
C LEU A 80 -5.58 2.20 -7.16
N ARG A 81 -4.78 1.40 -6.46
CA ARG A 81 -4.52 0.00 -6.83
C ARG A 81 -5.80 -0.83 -6.83
N ALA A 82 -6.65 -0.65 -5.82
CA ALA A 82 -7.93 -1.36 -5.74
C ALA A 82 -8.89 -0.95 -6.86
N ILE A 83 -8.90 0.33 -7.27
CA ILE A 83 -9.65 0.79 -8.44
C ILE A 83 -9.10 0.14 -9.71
N ALA A 84 -7.78 0.21 -9.92
CA ALA A 84 -7.12 -0.37 -11.09
C ALA A 84 -7.41 -1.89 -11.21
N GLU A 85 -7.27 -2.64 -10.12
CA GLU A 85 -7.54 -4.08 -10.10
C GLU A 85 -9.00 -4.39 -10.49
N ARG A 86 -9.95 -3.59 -10.01
CA ARG A 86 -11.38 -3.77 -10.31
C ARG A 86 -11.75 -3.53 -11.78
N THR A 87 -10.91 -2.83 -12.54
CA THR A 87 -11.13 -2.70 -14.00
C THR A 87 -10.91 -4.02 -14.74
N GLY A 88 -10.18 -4.97 -14.14
CA GLY A 88 -9.75 -6.20 -14.81
C GLY A 88 -8.67 -5.99 -15.88
N LEU A 89 -8.21 -4.75 -16.08
CA LEU A 89 -7.19 -4.41 -17.07
C LEU A 89 -5.81 -4.16 -16.44
N TYR A 90 -5.71 -4.06 -15.11
CA TYR A 90 -4.42 -3.93 -14.44
C TYR A 90 -3.56 -5.18 -14.65
N ALA A 91 -2.36 -4.98 -15.17
CA ALA A 91 -1.39 -6.03 -15.46
C ALA A 91 -0.16 -5.97 -14.53
N GLY A 92 -0.23 -5.16 -13.47
CA GLY A 92 0.88 -4.91 -12.55
C GLY A 92 1.66 -3.64 -12.90
N GLN A 93 2.83 -3.50 -12.27
CA GLN A 93 3.70 -2.35 -12.41
C GLN A 93 5.15 -2.76 -12.21
N ASP A 94 6.06 -1.99 -12.79
CA ASP A 94 7.51 -2.16 -12.60
C ASP A 94 7.94 -1.63 -11.21
N GLU A 95 9.10 -2.09 -10.75
CA GLU A 95 9.78 -1.50 -9.60
C GLU A 95 10.09 -0.01 -9.83
N PRO A 96 10.03 0.85 -8.79
CA PRO A 96 10.38 2.26 -8.93
C PRO A 96 11.84 2.48 -9.34
N GLU A 97 12.04 3.25 -10.41
CA GLU A 97 13.37 3.66 -10.88
C GLU A 97 13.69 5.07 -10.39
N PHE A 98 14.77 5.22 -9.61
CA PHE A 98 15.22 6.51 -9.12
C PHE A 98 16.39 7.05 -9.95
N VAL A 99 16.40 8.36 -10.15
CA VAL A 99 17.57 9.09 -10.65
C VAL A 99 18.02 10.05 -9.56
N GLU A 100 19.31 10.04 -9.28
CA GLU A 100 19.95 10.91 -8.30
C GLU A 100 20.65 12.09 -8.98
N ASN A 101 20.82 13.18 -8.24
CA ASN A 101 21.69 14.29 -8.58
C ASN A 101 23.16 13.91 -8.31
N PRO A 102 24.15 14.66 -8.83
CA PRO A 102 25.56 14.40 -8.56
C PRO A 102 25.96 14.44 -7.07
N ASP A 103 25.16 15.11 -6.23
CA ASP A 103 25.34 15.18 -4.78
C ASP A 103 24.72 14.00 -4.01
N GLY A 104 24.17 13.00 -4.71
CA GLY A 104 23.53 11.82 -4.14
C GLY A 104 22.09 12.07 -3.65
N THR A 105 21.52 13.26 -3.89
CA THR A 105 20.11 13.53 -3.55
C THR A 105 19.16 13.00 -4.62
N ILE A 106 17.96 12.57 -4.22
CA ILE A 106 16.95 12.07 -5.16
C ILE A 106 16.50 13.21 -6.07
N LYS A 107 16.61 13.02 -7.39
CA LYS A 107 16.14 13.99 -8.40
C LYS A 107 14.72 13.68 -8.84
N LEU A 108 14.48 12.43 -9.24
CA LEU A 108 13.18 11.99 -9.75
C LEU A 108 12.97 10.50 -9.51
N CYS A 109 11.71 10.10 -9.47
CA CYS A 109 11.28 8.71 -9.51
C CYS A 109 10.39 8.46 -10.73
N ARG A 110 10.56 7.30 -11.34
CA ARG A 110 9.76 6.80 -12.46
C ARG A 110 9.12 5.48 -12.09
N VAL A 111 7.82 5.36 -12.35
CA VAL A 111 7.07 4.11 -12.21
C VAL A 111 6.30 3.85 -13.50
N ARG A 112 6.24 2.58 -13.92
CA ARG A 112 5.48 2.14 -15.10
C ARG A 112 4.34 1.24 -14.67
N VAL A 113 3.14 1.58 -15.07
CA VAL A 113 1.93 0.78 -14.85
C VAL A 113 1.51 0.12 -16.15
N TRP A 114 1.29 -1.18 -16.09
CA TRP A 114 0.89 -1.98 -17.24
C TRP A 114 -0.60 -2.20 -17.28
N ARG A 115 -1.14 -2.11 -18.49
CA ARG A 115 -2.52 -2.44 -18.82
C ARG A 115 -2.54 -3.57 -19.84
N ARG A 116 -3.45 -4.53 -19.66
CA ARG A 116 -3.58 -5.71 -20.53
C ARG A 116 -3.92 -5.35 -21.97
N ASP A 117 -4.64 -4.24 -22.18
CA ASP A 117 -5.10 -3.76 -23.47
C ASP A 117 -4.14 -2.77 -24.15
N TRP A 118 -2.99 -2.45 -23.54
CA TRP A 118 -2.03 -1.48 -24.07
C TRP A 118 -0.72 -2.13 -24.50
N PRO A 119 -0.13 -1.73 -25.63
CA PRO A 119 1.18 -2.23 -26.06
C PRO A 119 2.35 -1.59 -25.30
N ARG A 120 2.10 -0.52 -24.55
CA ARG A 120 3.11 0.25 -23.80
C ARG A 120 2.54 0.67 -22.44
N PRO A 121 3.37 0.78 -21.39
CA PRO A 121 2.90 1.14 -20.06
C PRO A 121 2.59 2.63 -19.96
N ALA A 122 1.73 2.98 -19.00
CA ALA A 122 1.59 4.34 -18.52
C ALA A 122 2.80 4.68 -17.64
N VAL A 123 3.47 5.81 -17.91
CA VAL A 123 4.67 6.22 -17.16
C VAL A 123 4.35 7.41 -16.27
N GLY A 124 4.55 7.25 -14.97
CA GLY A 124 4.53 8.32 -13.99
C GLY A 124 5.94 8.81 -13.70
N LEU A 125 6.12 10.12 -13.68
CA LEU A 125 7.39 10.79 -13.40
C LEU A 125 7.13 11.81 -12.29
N ALA A 126 7.76 11.61 -11.13
CA ALA A 126 7.67 12.54 -10.01
C ALA A 126 9.06 13.15 -9.75
N TYR A 127 9.17 14.47 -9.89
CA TYR A 127 10.39 15.20 -9.56
C TYR A 127 10.38 15.59 -8.09
N TRP A 128 11.49 15.37 -7.39
CA TRP A 128 11.61 15.69 -5.97
C TRP A 128 11.29 17.17 -5.69
N ALA A 129 11.80 18.06 -6.54
CA ALA A 129 11.60 19.51 -6.40
C ALA A 129 10.14 19.96 -6.49
N GLU A 130 9.28 19.18 -7.16
CA GLU A 130 7.87 19.51 -7.38
C GLU A 130 6.95 18.89 -6.31
N TYR A 131 7.26 17.65 -5.88
CA TYR A 131 6.37 16.88 -5.01
C TYR A 131 6.78 16.87 -3.54
N CYS A 132 8.05 17.12 -3.22
CA CYS A 132 8.50 17.08 -1.84
C CYS A 132 7.80 18.16 -1.02
N GLN A 133 7.00 17.73 -0.05
CA GLN A 133 6.27 18.64 0.80
C GLN A 133 7.21 19.28 1.81
N MET A 134 7.37 20.59 1.70
CA MET A 134 8.23 21.39 2.55
C MET A 134 7.41 22.09 3.65
N ALA A 135 7.92 22.05 4.88
CA ALA A 135 7.39 22.80 6.01
C ALA A 135 8.39 23.89 6.42
N ARG A 136 7.86 25.06 6.76
CA ARG A 136 8.65 26.16 7.32
C ARG A 136 8.73 25.99 8.83
N ASP A 137 9.96 25.90 9.33
CA ASP A 137 10.23 25.94 10.75
C ASP A 137 9.96 27.36 11.28
N ARG A 138 9.04 27.49 12.26
CA ARG A 138 8.67 28.78 12.84
C ARG A 138 9.77 29.38 13.71
N THR A 139 10.67 28.55 14.23
CA THR A 139 11.77 28.98 15.11
C THR A 139 12.98 29.41 14.31
N THR A 140 13.37 28.62 13.30
CA THR A 140 14.58 28.90 12.50
C THR A 140 14.29 29.64 11.19
N GLY A 141 13.03 29.74 10.77
CA GLY A 141 12.61 30.35 9.52
C GLY A 141 12.96 29.55 8.26
N LYS A 142 13.73 28.46 8.39
CA LYS A 142 14.21 27.62 7.28
C LYS A 142 13.12 26.66 6.80
N SER A 143 13.13 26.39 5.49
CA SER A 143 12.25 25.38 4.88
C SER A 143 12.93 24.01 4.92
N ARG A 144 12.21 22.99 5.38
CA ARG A 144 12.70 21.60 5.44
C ARG A 144 11.61 20.64 4.97
N PRO A 145 11.95 19.46 4.42
CA PRO A 145 10.95 18.43 4.15
C PRO A 145 10.15 18.09 5.40
N THR A 146 8.86 17.85 5.23
CA THR A 146 7.99 17.36 6.33
C THR A 146 8.51 16.01 6.87
N ALA A 147 8.14 15.66 8.10
CA ALA A 147 8.70 14.51 8.81
C ALA A 147 8.67 13.19 8.01
N MET A 148 7.58 12.92 7.29
CA MET A 148 7.45 11.71 6.47
C MET A 148 8.39 11.73 5.26
N TRP A 149 8.53 12.88 4.60
CA TRP A 149 9.44 13.07 3.46
C TRP A 149 10.91 13.04 3.89
N ALA A 150 11.24 13.55 5.07
CA ALA A 150 12.59 13.43 5.63
C ALA A 150 12.93 11.99 6.04
N ARG A 151 11.97 11.24 6.61
CA ARG A 151 12.20 9.87 7.10
C ARG A 151 12.20 8.82 5.99
N MET A 152 11.33 8.95 4.98
CA MET A 152 11.11 7.93 3.95
C MET A 152 11.05 8.53 2.54
N PRO A 153 12.09 9.25 2.09
CA PRO A 153 12.06 10.06 0.87
C PRO A 153 11.76 9.24 -0.40
N HIS A 154 12.41 8.08 -0.55
CA HIS A 154 12.19 7.18 -1.69
C HIS A 154 10.76 6.66 -1.76
N VAL A 155 10.20 6.22 -0.63
CA VAL A 155 8.83 5.69 -0.56
C VAL A 155 7.80 6.76 -0.91
N MET A 156 7.98 7.98 -0.40
CA MET A 156 7.06 9.07 -0.68
C MET A 156 7.08 9.45 -2.17
N LEU A 157 8.26 9.57 -2.77
CA LEU A 157 8.38 9.93 -4.18
C LEU A 157 7.91 8.80 -5.11
N ALA A 158 8.15 7.53 -4.75
CA ALA A 158 7.62 6.38 -5.48
C ALA A 158 6.09 6.37 -5.50
N LYS A 159 5.44 6.67 -4.37
CA LYS A 159 3.98 6.80 -4.32
C LYS A 159 3.46 7.89 -5.24
N CYS A 160 4.13 9.05 -5.31
CA CYS A 160 3.75 10.09 -6.27
C CYS A 160 3.85 9.59 -7.72
N ALA A 161 4.99 8.99 -8.07
CA ALA A 161 5.20 8.48 -9.42
C ALA A 161 4.18 7.39 -9.79
N GLU A 162 3.86 6.50 -8.85
CA GLU A 162 2.86 5.46 -9.03
C GLU A 162 1.45 6.03 -9.20
N SER A 163 1.03 6.99 -8.36
CA SER A 163 -0.25 7.69 -8.51
C SER A 163 -0.40 8.34 -9.88
N LEU A 164 0.65 8.99 -10.37
CA LEU A 164 0.67 9.60 -11.71
C LEU A 164 0.56 8.56 -12.82
N ALA A 165 1.25 7.43 -12.68
CA ALA A 165 1.18 6.33 -13.65
C ALA A 165 -0.21 5.69 -13.67
N LEU A 166 -0.79 5.42 -12.50
CA LEU A 166 -2.13 4.83 -12.34
C LEU A 166 -3.21 5.73 -12.96
N ARG A 167 -3.17 7.04 -12.71
CA ARG A 167 -4.15 7.97 -13.31
C ARG A 167 -4.03 8.11 -14.82
N LYS A 168 -2.81 8.01 -15.35
CA LYS A 168 -2.58 7.93 -16.80
C LYS A 168 -3.12 6.62 -17.38
N ALA A 169 -2.95 5.52 -16.66
CA ALA A 169 -3.45 4.21 -17.08
C ALA A 169 -4.98 4.14 -17.04
N PHE A 170 -5.63 4.65 -15.98
CA PHE A 170 -7.07 4.50 -15.74
C PHE A 170 -7.77 5.86 -15.58
N PRO A 171 -7.76 6.73 -16.61
CA PRO A 171 -8.22 8.11 -16.47
C PRO A 171 -9.72 8.22 -16.19
N GLU A 172 -10.56 7.34 -16.74
CA GLU A 172 -12.02 7.35 -16.50
C GLU A 172 -12.36 6.98 -15.05
N ASP A 173 -11.76 5.89 -14.56
CA ASP A 173 -11.99 5.40 -13.20
C ASP A 173 -11.37 6.31 -12.13
N MET A 174 -10.28 7.01 -12.46
CA MET A 174 -9.53 7.84 -11.51
C MET A 174 -9.72 9.35 -11.69
N SER A 175 -10.59 9.78 -12.62
CA SER A 175 -10.91 11.19 -12.82
C SER A 175 -11.43 11.83 -11.53
N GLY A 176 -10.87 12.99 -11.18
CA GLY A 176 -11.21 13.74 -9.97
C GLY A 176 -10.68 13.15 -8.66
N LEU A 177 -9.89 12.06 -8.71
CA LEU A 177 -9.23 11.49 -7.54
C LEU A 177 -7.80 12.03 -7.42
N TYR A 178 -7.54 12.70 -6.31
CA TYR A 178 -6.21 13.17 -5.95
C TYR A 178 -5.70 12.41 -4.74
N THR A 179 -4.41 12.05 -4.74
CA THR A 179 -3.78 11.44 -3.58
C THR A 179 -3.18 12.51 -2.68
N SER A 180 -3.03 12.18 -1.40
CA SER A 180 -2.50 13.10 -0.40
C SER A 180 -1.10 13.63 -0.75
N GLU A 181 -0.34 12.86 -1.50
CA GLU A 181 1.01 13.17 -1.96
C GLU A 181 1.05 14.27 -3.03
N GLU A 182 -0.04 14.51 -3.77
CA GLU A 182 -0.11 15.49 -4.86
C GLU A 182 -0.64 16.85 -4.44
N MET A 183 -1.39 16.90 -3.33
CA MET A 183 -2.11 18.10 -2.94
C MET A 183 -1.31 19.02 -2.01
N GLY A 184 -0.10 18.61 -1.58
CA GLY A 184 0.77 19.36 -0.65
C GLY A 184 0.12 19.58 0.72
N ASN A 185 0.77 19.30 1.85
CA ASN A 185 0.14 19.58 3.14
C ASN A 185 -0.07 21.09 3.34
N ALA A 186 -1.29 21.50 3.68
CA ALA A 186 -1.57 22.89 4.06
C ALA A 186 -0.80 23.21 5.36
N PRO A 187 -0.22 24.42 5.50
CA PRO A 187 0.53 24.77 6.70
C PRO A 187 -0.38 24.71 7.95
N GLY A 188 0.01 23.89 8.93
CA GLY A 188 -0.72 23.72 10.20
C GLY A 188 -1.49 22.40 10.36
N GLN A 189 -1.41 21.49 9.40
CA GLN A 189 -2.05 20.19 9.49
C GLN A 189 -1.27 19.22 10.38
N ALA A 190 -1.95 18.65 11.39
CA ALA A 190 -1.39 17.56 12.17
C ALA A 190 -1.08 16.37 11.23
N PRO A 191 0.08 15.71 11.38
CA PRO A 191 0.38 14.52 10.59
C PRO A 191 -0.75 13.50 10.77
N PRO A 192 -1.06 12.69 9.73
CA PRO A 192 -2.02 11.60 9.89
C PRO A 192 -1.62 10.76 11.10
N PRO A 193 -2.60 10.27 11.89
CA PRO A 193 -2.30 9.50 13.09
C PRO A 193 -1.34 8.36 12.72
N PRO A 194 -0.33 8.09 13.56
CA PRO A 194 0.61 7.01 13.30
C PRO A 194 -0.18 5.71 13.09
N PRO A 195 0.32 4.80 12.25
CA PRO A 195 -0.28 3.47 12.15
C PRO A 195 -0.42 2.92 13.58
N PRO A 196 -1.56 2.28 13.93
CA PRO A 196 -1.66 1.59 15.19
C PRO A 196 -0.47 0.66 15.27
N GLN A 197 0.39 0.89 16.27
CA GLN A 197 1.47 -0.03 16.54
C GLN A 197 0.78 -1.34 16.83
N VAL A 198 0.93 -2.31 15.92
CA VAL A 198 0.76 -3.71 16.29
C VAL A 198 1.82 -3.87 17.35
N VAL A 199 1.40 -3.86 18.61
CA VAL A 199 2.25 -4.25 19.71
C VAL A 199 2.66 -5.66 19.31
N SER A 200 3.90 -5.79 18.82
CA SER A 200 4.49 -7.07 18.51
C SER A 200 4.50 -7.81 19.84
N ALA A 201 3.46 -8.60 20.09
CA ALA A 201 3.50 -9.59 21.13
C ALA A 201 4.79 -10.37 20.89
N ALA A 202 5.70 -10.31 21.86
CA ALA A 202 6.92 -11.09 21.82
C ALA A 202 6.55 -12.52 21.40
N PRO A 203 7.27 -13.14 20.46
CA PRO A 203 6.97 -14.52 20.09
C PRO A 203 7.09 -15.36 21.35
N GLN A 204 5.95 -15.81 21.87
CA GLN A 204 5.98 -16.87 22.87
C GLN A 204 6.66 -18.07 22.22
N PRO A 205 7.60 -18.73 22.90
CA PRO A 205 8.25 -19.90 22.35
C PRO A 205 7.16 -20.95 22.09
N THR A 206 6.83 -21.14 20.83
CA THR A 206 5.97 -22.24 20.41
C THR A 206 6.78 -23.49 20.68
N VAL A 207 6.39 -24.21 21.74
CA VAL A 207 6.83 -25.57 21.99
C VAL A 207 6.44 -26.37 20.75
N VAL A 208 7.43 -26.67 19.91
CA VAL A 208 7.28 -27.65 18.84
C VAL A 208 7.02 -28.98 19.53
N GLN A 209 5.75 -29.34 19.69
CA GLN A 209 5.41 -30.69 20.07
C GLN A 209 5.88 -31.58 18.94
N ARG A 210 6.95 -32.33 19.23
CA ARG A 210 7.47 -33.39 18.39
C ARG A 210 6.34 -34.39 18.19
N VAL A 211 5.65 -34.29 17.04
CA VAL A 211 4.77 -35.36 16.58
C VAL A 211 5.70 -36.53 16.29
N GLU A 212 5.83 -37.45 17.24
CA GLU A 212 6.41 -38.76 16.98
C GLU A 212 5.47 -39.47 16.01
N THR A 213 5.76 -39.35 14.72
CA THR A 213 5.12 -40.18 13.71
C THR A 213 5.63 -41.60 13.92
N ARG A 214 4.85 -42.39 14.67
CA ARG A 214 5.03 -43.84 14.76
C ARG A 214 4.73 -44.40 13.37
N VAL A 215 5.78 -44.67 12.60
CA VAL A 215 5.68 -45.40 11.34
C VAL A 215 5.39 -46.86 11.70
N GLU A 216 4.12 -47.28 11.59
CA GLU A 216 3.80 -48.71 11.52
C GLU A 216 4.23 -49.22 10.14
N GLU A 217 5.43 -49.79 10.11
CA GLU A 217 5.98 -50.48 8.95
C GLU A 217 5.25 -51.83 8.80
N ARG A 218 4.30 -51.92 7.85
CA ARG A 218 3.74 -53.22 7.42
C ARG A 218 4.83 -53.99 6.68
N VAL A 219 5.35 -55.03 7.33
CA VAL A 219 6.13 -56.07 6.66
C VAL A 219 5.20 -56.85 5.72
N SER A 220 5.37 -56.65 4.42
CA SER A 220 4.84 -57.51 3.36
C SER A 220 5.68 -58.80 3.34
N VAL A 221 5.13 -59.90 3.87
CA VAL A 221 5.66 -61.26 3.65
C VAL A 221 5.27 -61.67 2.26
N PRO A 222 6.21 -62.30 1.54
CA PRO A 222 5.73 -62.87 0.31
C PRO A 222 6.44 -64.22 0.00
N GLY A 223 5.75 -65.22 -0.55
CA GLY A 223 4.64 -64.97 -1.46
C GLY A 223 4.99 -63.85 -2.44
N ASN A 224 6.28 -63.78 -2.86
CA ASN A 224 7.01 -62.77 -3.70
C ASN A 224 7.65 -61.46 -3.11
N SER A 225 8.97 -61.43 -2.77
CA SER A 225 9.77 -60.32 -2.14
C SER A 225 10.17 -60.38 -0.63
N ALA A 226 11.15 -61.21 -0.22
CA ALA A 226 11.81 -61.03 1.08
C ALA A 226 12.86 -59.90 1.02
N THR A 227 12.86 -59.07 2.06
CA THR A 227 13.36 -57.69 2.23
C THR A 227 14.82 -57.53 2.67
N LEU A 228 15.47 -56.44 2.22
CA LEU A 228 16.60 -55.70 2.86
C LEU A 228 16.47 -54.24 2.36
N GLY A 229 15.96 -53.26 3.12
CA GLY A 229 16.75 -52.42 4.04
C GLY A 229 16.90 -50.97 3.49
N PRO A 230 16.46 -49.91 4.20
CA PRO A 230 16.32 -48.55 3.65
C PRO A 230 17.62 -47.72 3.60
N LEU A 231 17.66 -46.79 2.64
CA LEU A 231 18.70 -45.80 2.38
C LEU A 231 19.00 -44.90 3.59
N ARG A 232 20.27 -44.86 4.02
CA ARG A 232 20.80 -43.83 4.93
C ARG A 232 21.00 -42.51 4.18
N VAL A 233 20.25 -41.48 4.56
CA VAL A 233 20.59 -40.08 4.23
C VAL A 233 21.60 -39.59 5.27
N VAL A 234 22.83 -39.34 4.84
CA VAL A 234 23.88 -38.72 5.68
C VAL A 234 23.82 -37.20 5.48
N ALA A 235 23.16 -36.49 6.39
CA ALA A 235 23.34 -35.04 6.51
C ALA A 235 24.65 -34.77 7.27
N ARG A 236 25.68 -34.27 6.57
CA ARG A 236 26.87 -33.70 7.20
C ARG A 236 26.59 -32.24 7.55
N VAL A 237 26.55 -31.94 8.84
CA VAL A 237 26.68 -30.58 9.39
C VAL A 237 28.18 -30.36 9.66
N PRO A 238 28.85 -29.36 9.06
CA PRO A 238 30.20 -29.01 9.47
C PRO A 238 30.16 -28.27 10.83
N PRO A 239 31.05 -28.64 11.78
CA PRO A 239 31.13 -28.01 13.08
C PRO A 239 32.06 -26.78 13.08
N ASN A 240 31.69 -25.79 13.92
CA ASN A 240 32.50 -24.70 14.48
C ASN A 240 32.68 -23.47 13.55
N ALA A 241 32.14 -22.28 13.81
CA ALA A 241 32.18 -21.38 14.98
C ALA A 241 33.45 -20.51 15.07
N TRP A 242 33.25 -19.21 14.81
CA TRP A 242 33.96 -18.00 15.29
C TRP A 242 35.36 -17.63 14.79
N LEU A 243 35.51 -16.29 14.65
CA LEU A 243 36.68 -15.44 14.37
C LEU A 243 36.97 -15.20 12.88
N ASP A 244 36.66 -13.98 12.41
CA ASP A 244 37.70 -13.00 12.04
C ASP A 244 37.09 -11.61 11.81
N TYR A 245 37.40 -10.72 12.75
CA TYR A 245 37.29 -9.27 12.69
C TYR A 245 38.74 -8.78 12.66
N LEU A 246 39.06 -7.83 11.78
CA LEU A 246 40.33 -7.10 11.60
C LEU A 246 41.35 -7.72 10.62
N GLY A 247 41.31 -7.18 9.40
CA GLY A 247 42.41 -7.03 8.46
C GLY A 247 42.14 -5.81 7.59
#